data_AF-A0A5K0X0F9-F1
#
_entry.id   AF-A0A5K0X0F9-F1
#
_cell.length_a   1.000
_cell.length_b   1.000
_cell.length_c   1.000
_cell.angle_alpha   90.00
_cell.angle_beta   90.00
_cell.angle_gamma   90.00
#
_symmetry.space_group_name_H-M   'P 1'
#
loop_
_entity.id
_entity.type
_entity.pdbx_description
1 polymer ?
#
loop_
_entity_poly.entity_id
_entity_poly.type
_entity_poly.pdbx_seq_one_letter_code
_entity_poly.pdbx_strand_id
1 'polypeptide(L)'
;IAEIAVMMVTTVLVTLVMILIWQINIFIVLVFSLLFLGVELLFFSSVLRNIVDGSWIVLVFAAIAFMVMFIWNYGSKLKYETEVRQKLSMDIMNELGPSLGTIRAPGIGLLYTELVRGVPAIFGQFLTTLPAIHSMIIFVCIKYVPVPVVPQNERFLFRRVCPKSYHIFRCIA
;
A
#
# COMPACT_ATOMS: atom_id res chain seq x y z
N ILE A 1 -9.92 16.68 23.35
CA ILE A 1 -8.55 16.29 22.95
C ILE A 1 -8.11 17.09 21.72
N ALA A 2 -8.88 17.11 20.62
CA ALA A 2 -8.51 17.84 19.40
C ALA A 2 -8.20 19.34 19.64
N GLU A 3 -9.08 20.08 20.32
CA GLU A 3 -8.84 21.51 20.63
C GLU A 3 -7.58 21.75 21.46
N ILE A 4 -7.36 20.94 22.52
CA ILE A 4 -6.17 21.04 23.38
C ILE A 4 -4.90 20.71 22.59
N ALA A 5 -4.97 19.74 21.67
CA ALA A 5 -3.84 19.41 20.81
C ALA A 5 -3.52 20.55 19.83
N VAL A 6 -4.53 21.20 19.27
CA VAL A 6 -4.35 22.39 18.42
C VAL A 6 -3.71 23.52 19.20
N MET A 7 -4.20 23.82 20.40
CA MET A 7 -3.61 24.82 21.30
C MET A 7 -2.13 24.51 21.58
N MET A 8 -1.81 23.26 21.96
CA MET A 8 -0.43 22.83 22.24
C MET A 8 0.49 22.96 21.02
N VAL A 9 0.03 22.58 19.83
CA VAL A 9 0.80 22.75 18.58
C VAL A 9 1.05 24.22 18.28
N THR A 10 0.04 25.07 18.46
CA THR A 10 0.19 26.52 18.22
C THR A 10 1.16 27.16 19.22
N THR A 11 1.12 26.77 20.50
CA THR A 11 2.05 27.25 21.53
C THR A 11 3.50 26.84 21.23
N VAL A 12 3.72 25.60 20.80
CA VAL A 12 5.06 25.13 20.37
C VAL A 12 5.52 25.88 19.13
N LEU A 13 4.66 26.07 18.14
CA LEU A 13 4.99 26.79 16.91
C LEU A 13 5.34 28.26 17.20
N VAL A 14 4.56 28.94 18.02
CA VAL A 14 4.80 30.33 18.43
C VAL A 14 6.09 30.45 19.24
N THR A 15 6.38 29.48 20.12
CA THR A 15 7.67 29.40 20.84
C THR A 15 8.83 29.24 19.87
N LEU A 16 8.71 28.38 18.85
CA LEU A 16 9.72 28.18 17.81
C LEU A 16 9.93 29.45 16.99
N VAL A 17 8.86 30.14 16.60
CA VAL A 17 8.89 31.43 15.90
C VAL A 17 9.61 32.50 16.72
N MET A 18 9.35 32.58 18.03
CA MET A 18 10.03 33.52 18.92
C MET A 18 11.55 33.29 19.01
N ILE A 19 11.99 32.02 18.96
CA ILE A 19 13.41 31.66 18.97
C ILE A 19 14.07 31.92 17.62
N LEU A 20 13.47 31.43 16.52
CA LEU A 20 14.12 31.45 15.21
C LEU A 20 13.98 32.80 14.50
N ILE A 21 12.78 33.40 14.52
CA ILE A 21 12.47 34.57 13.70
C ILE A 21 12.66 35.87 14.48
N TRP A 22 12.13 35.93 15.71
CA TRP A 22 12.18 37.17 16.50
C TRP A 22 13.47 37.35 17.31
N GLN A 23 14.30 36.31 17.45
CA GLN A 23 15.61 36.36 18.14
C GLN A 23 15.53 37.04 19.53
N ILE A 24 14.41 36.82 20.24
CA ILE A 24 14.20 37.40 21.57
C ILE A 24 15.07 36.66 22.58
N ASN A 25 15.48 37.35 23.65
CA ASN A 25 16.27 36.76 24.73
C ASN A 25 15.65 35.43 25.19
N ILE A 26 16.47 34.37 25.19
CA ILE A 26 16.06 32.99 25.46
C ILE A 26 15.37 32.84 26.81
N PHE A 27 15.71 33.69 27.78
CA PHE A 27 15.10 33.69 29.10
C PHE A 27 13.61 34.07 29.06
N ILE A 28 13.24 35.06 28.22
CA ILE A 28 11.85 35.51 28.08
C ILE A 28 11.02 34.42 27.37
N VAL A 29 11.59 33.82 26.32
CA VAL A 29 10.97 32.72 25.59
C VAL A 29 10.73 31.52 26.51
N LEU A 30 11.73 31.17 27.34
CA LEU A 30 11.63 30.06 28.27
C LEU A 30 10.52 30.28 29.31
N VAL A 31 10.42 31.49 29.87
CA VAL A 31 9.34 31.83 30.82
C VAL A 31 7.97 31.77 30.15
N PHE A 32 7.82 32.33 28.95
CA PHE A 32 6.57 32.26 28.19
C PHE A 32 6.17 30.81 27.90
N SER A 33 7.11 30.02 27.37
CA SER A 33 6.86 28.62 27.02
C SER A 33 6.49 27.79 28.24
N LEU A 34 7.20 27.96 29.36
CA LEU A 34 6.92 27.21 30.59
C LEU A 34 5.52 27.52 31.15
N LEU A 35 5.09 28.79 31.11
CA LEU A 35 3.77 29.20 31.58
C LEU A 35 2.65 28.63 30.71
N PHE A 36 2.71 28.85 29.39
CA PHE A 36 1.66 28.41 28.47
C PHE A 36 1.62 26.88 28.34
N LEU A 37 2.77 26.25 28.09
CA LEU A 37 2.86 24.80 28.00
C LEU A 37 2.51 24.14 29.33
N GLY A 38 2.87 24.75 30.47
CA GLY A 38 2.52 24.27 31.81
C GLY A 38 1.01 24.21 32.03
N VAL A 39 0.28 25.28 31.69
CA VAL A 39 -1.19 25.33 31.79
C VAL A 39 -1.82 24.28 30.87
N GLU A 40 -1.36 24.18 29.63
CA GLU A 40 -1.83 23.18 28.67
C GLU A 40 -1.58 21.75 29.15
N LEU A 41 -0.41 21.48 29.75
CA LEU A 41 -0.06 20.18 30.33
C LEU A 41 -0.97 19.82 31.52
N LEU A 42 -1.36 20.79 32.35
CA LEU A 42 -2.32 20.57 33.43
C LEU A 42 -3.69 20.18 32.88
N PHE A 43 -4.19 20.90 31.86
CA PHE A 43 -5.44 20.55 31.19
C PHE A 43 -5.34 19.18 30.50
N PHE A 44 -4.22 18.88 29.85
CA PHE A 44 -3.97 17.59 29.22
C PHE A 44 -3.95 16.46 30.26
N SER A 45 -3.32 16.68 31.41
CA SER A 45 -3.31 15.73 32.54
C SER A 45 -4.72 15.48 33.09
N SER A 46 -5.56 16.52 33.18
CA SER A 46 -6.96 16.38 33.58
C SER A 46 -7.76 15.51 32.59
N VAL A 47 -7.55 15.70 31.29
CA VAL A 47 -8.19 14.87 30.25
C VAL A 47 -7.68 13.44 30.28
N LEU A 48 -6.38 13.23 30.48
CA LEU A 48 -5.79 11.90 30.69
C LEU A 48 -6.36 11.19 31.91
N ARG A 49 -6.57 11.91 33.02
CA ARG A 49 -7.15 11.33 34.23
C ARG A 49 -8.61 10.90 34.00
N ASN A 50 -9.39 11.70 33.29
CA ASN A 50 -10.75 11.31 32.85
C ASN A 50 -10.76 10.06 31.95
N ILE A 51 -9.69 9.80 31.20
CA ILE A 51 -9.57 8.57 30.42
C ILE A 51 -9.41 7.36 31.33
N VAL A 52 -8.62 7.49 32.40
CA VAL A 52 -8.39 6.42 33.39
C VAL A 52 -9.66 6.13 34.20
N ASP A 53 -10.39 7.16 34.62
CA ASP A 53 -11.54 7.00 35.52
C ASP A 53 -12.85 6.54 34.83
N GLY A 54 -12.97 6.70 33.50
CA GLY A 54 -14.22 6.33 32.83
C GLY A 54 -14.18 6.06 31.32
N SER A 55 -13.12 6.45 30.61
CA SER A 55 -13.05 6.28 29.14
C SER A 55 -12.12 5.16 28.67
N TRP A 56 -11.69 4.27 29.58
CA TRP A 56 -10.80 3.14 29.25
C TRP A 56 -11.44 2.19 28.23
N ILE A 57 -12.76 2.04 28.25
CA ILE A 57 -13.51 1.20 27.29
C ILE A 57 -13.31 1.68 25.84
N VAL A 58 -13.38 2.99 25.61
CA VAL A 58 -13.20 3.58 24.26
C VAL A 58 -11.75 3.40 23.79
N LEU A 59 -10.79 3.48 24.70
CA LEU A 59 -9.37 3.29 24.39
C LEU A 59 -9.07 1.82 24.03
N VAL A 60 -9.63 0.87 24.79
CA VAL A 60 -9.52 -0.56 24.49
C VAL A 60 -10.17 -0.88 23.14
N PHE A 61 -11.36 -0.35 22.87
CA PHE A 61 -12.03 -0.54 21.57
C PHE A 61 -11.20 0.02 20.41
N ALA A 62 -10.64 1.22 20.56
CA ALA A 62 -9.77 1.82 19.57
C ALA A 62 -8.49 0.98 19.35
N ALA A 63 -7.89 0.45 20.42
CA ALA A 63 -6.71 -0.40 20.34
C ALA A 63 -6.99 -1.72 19.60
N ILE A 64 -8.13 -2.35 19.86
CA ILE A 64 -8.56 -3.57 19.17
C ILE A 64 -8.79 -3.29 17.69
N ALA A 65 -9.55 -2.24 17.35
CA ALA A 65 -9.81 -1.86 15.97
C ALA A 65 -8.50 -1.53 15.22
N PHE A 66 -7.59 -0.82 15.88
CA PHE A 66 -6.26 -0.54 15.34
C PHE A 66 -5.46 -1.82 15.11
N MET A 67 -5.48 -2.76 16.05
CA MET A 67 -4.78 -4.05 15.91
C MET A 67 -5.34 -4.86 14.73
N VAL A 68 -6.67 -4.92 14.57
CA VAL A 68 -7.31 -5.59 13.42
C VAL A 68 -6.87 -4.96 12.11
N MET A 69 -6.90 -3.63 11.99
CA MET A 69 -6.44 -2.91 10.80
C MET A 69 -4.95 -3.12 10.55
N PHE A 70 -4.13 -3.11 11.60
CA PHE A 70 -2.69 -3.31 11.51
C PHE A 70 -2.35 -4.72 11.02
N ILE A 71 -2.99 -5.75 11.58
CA ILE A 71 -2.84 -7.14 11.16
C ILE A 71 -3.31 -7.30 9.71
N TRP A 72 -4.46 -6.72 9.36
CA TRP A 72 -4.99 -6.77 7.99
C TRP A 72 -4.04 -6.15 6.98
N ASN A 73 -3.50 -4.98 7.29
CA ASN A 73 -2.53 -4.28 6.45
C ASN A 73 -1.23 -5.08 6.32
N TYR A 74 -0.72 -5.61 7.43
CA TYR A 74 0.47 -6.46 7.43
C TYR A 74 0.28 -7.72 6.59
N GLY A 75 -0.85 -8.42 6.77
CA GLY A 75 -1.20 -9.62 6.01
C GLY A 75 -1.37 -9.33 4.51
N SER A 76 -2.05 -8.24 4.16
CA SER A 76 -2.23 -7.82 2.77
C SER A 76 -0.89 -7.49 2.10
N LYS A 77 0.00 -6.79 2.82
CA LYS A 77 1.36 -6.50 2.34
C LYS A 77 2.19 -7.77 2.17
N LEU A 78 2.14 -8.69 3.12
CA LEU A 78 2.87 -9.96 3.06
C LEU A 78 2.37 -10.86 1.92
N LYS A 79 1.05 -10.91 1.71
CA LYS A 79 0.43 -11.59 0.57
C LYS A 79 0.92 -11.00 -0.75
N TYR A 80 0.90 -9.68 -0.88
CA TYR A 80 1.40 -8.98 -2.06
C TYR A 80 2.90 -9.27 -2.33
N GLU A 81 3.74 -9.18 -1.30
CA GLU A 81 5.17 -9.52 -1.39
C GLU A 81 5.40 -10.99 -1.79
N THR A 82 4.58 -11.91 -1.28
CA THR A 82 4.68 -13.34 -1.59
C THR A 82 4.24 -13.62 -3.03
N GLU A 83 3.17 -13.00 -3.52
CA GLU A 83 2.75 -13.07 -4.92
C GLU A 83 3.80 -12.45 -5.85
N VAL A 84 4.51 -11.41 -5.40
CA VAL A 84 5.63 -10.81 -6.12
C VAL A 84 6.88 -11.68 -6.11
N ARG A 85 7.11 -12.46 -5.03
CA ARG A 85 8.29 -13.31 -4.85
C ARG A 85 8.14 -14.69 -5.50
N GLN A 86 6.93 -15.26 -5.51
CA GLN A 86 6.56 -16.43 -6.32
C GLN A 86 6.26 -16.04 -7.77
N LYS A 87 7.13 -15.23 -8.37
CA LYS A 87 7.17 -15.13 -9.83
C LYS A 87 7.64 -16.47 -10.37
N LEU A 88 6.83 -17.10 -11.21
CA LEU A 88 7.38 -18.12 -12.10
C LEU A 88 8.43 -17.40 -12.96
N SER A 89 9.70 -17.80 -12.81
CA SER A 89 10.76 -17.26 -13.66
C SER A 89 10.36 -17.49 -15.11
N MET A 90 10.56 -16.48 -15.94
CA MET A 90 10.41 -16.57 -17.39
C MET A 90 11.26 -17.73 -17.96
N ASP A 91 12.31 -18.12 -17.25
CA ASP A 91 13.21 -19.23 -17.60
C ASP A 91 12.50 -20.59 -17.51
N ILE A 92 11.63 -20.80 -16.50
CA ILE A 92 10.84 -22.02 -16.36
C ILE A 92 9.84 -22.15 -17.52
N MET A 93 9.22 -21.04 -17.95
CA MET A 93 8.32 -21.05 -19.12
C MET A 93 9.06 -21.34 -20.45
N ASN A 94 10.33 -20.91 -20.56
CA ASN A 94 11.17 -21.25 -21.70
C ASN A 94 11.65 -22.71 -21.67
N GLU A 95 11.96 -23.25 -20.47
CA GLU A 95 12.34 -24.66 -20.28
C GLU A 95 11.17 -25.63 -20.46
N LEU A 96 9.95 -25.24 -20.10
CA LEU A 96 8.78 -26.13 -20.19
C LEU A 96 8.43 -26.54 -21.63
N GLY A 97 8.98 -25.86 -22.65
CA GLY A 97 8.92 -26.30 -24.04
C GLY A 97 7.49 -26.43 -24.62
N PRO A 98 7.36 -26.72 -25.94
CA PRO A 98 6.06 -26.86 -26.61
C PRO A 98 5.23 -28.08 -26.14
N SER A 99 5.76 -28.84 -25.19
CA SER A 99 5.34 -30.19 -24.80
C SER A 99 4.70 -30.25 -23.41
N LEU A 100 4.12 -29.17 -22.89
CA LEU A 100 3.01 -29.39 -21.97
C LEU A 100 1.92 -30.07 -22.80
N GLY A 101 1.61 -31.33 -22.50
CA GLY A 101 0.52 -32.12 -23.09
C GLY A 101 -0.86 -31.49 -22.82
N THR A 102 -1.04 -30.27 -23.28
CA THR A 102 -2.17 -29.39 -23.04
C THR A 102 -2.91 -29.24 -24.35
N ILE A 103 -4.19 -29.57 -24.31
CA ILE A 103 -5.09 -29.45 -25.44
C ILE A 103 -5.33 -27.95 -25.67
N ARG A 104 -5.01 -27.44 -26.85
CA ARG A 104 -5.26 -26.03 -27.18
C ARG A 104 -6.72 -25.85 -27.57
N ALA A 105 -7.50 -25.22 -26.71
CA ALA A 105 -8.86 -24.83 -27.02
C ALA A 105 -8.85 -23.57 -27.92
N PRO A 106 -9.64 -23.54 -29.02
CA PRO A 106 -9.80 -22.33 -29.82
C PRO A 106 -10.50 -21.26 -28.99
N GLY A 107 -9.85 -20.11 -28.78
CA GLY A 107 -10.40 -18.99 -28.03
C GLY A 107 -9.33 -18.05 -27.44
N ILE A 108 -9.80 -16.97 -26.83
CA ILE A 108 -8.96 -15.94 -26.17
C ILE A 108 -9.16 -16.07 -24.65
N GLY A 109 -8.09 -16.37 -23.93
CA GLY A 109 -8.06 -16.35 -22.47
C GLY A 109 -7.58 -15.00 -21.95
N LEU A 110 -8.39 -14.31 -21.15
CA LEU A 110 -7.99 -13.10 -20.43
C LEU A 110 -7.64 -13.48 -18.99
N LEU A 111 -6.45 -13.12 -18.52
CA LEU A 111 -6.02 -13.41 -17.16
C LEU A 111 -5.59 -12.12 -16.47
N TYR A 112 -6.34 -11.73 -15.44
CA TYR A 112 -6.02 -10.54 -14.65
C TYR A 112 -4.82 -10.83 -13.74
N THR A 113 -3.82 -9.95 -13.74
CA THR A 113 -2.65 -10.05 -12.87
C THR A 113 -2.15 -8.67 -12.45
N GLU A 114 -1.91 -8.48 -11.16
CA GLU A 114 -1.34 -7.23 -10.63
C GLU A 114 0.19 -7.16 -10.82
N LEU A 115 0.77 -8.18 -11.45
CA LEU A 115 2.21 -8.36 -11.49
C LEU A 115 2.86 -7.63 -12.67
N VAL A 116 3.70 -6.65 -12.35
CA VAL A 116 4.33 -5.78 -13.35
C VAL A 116 5.48 -6.48 -14.11
N ARG A 117 6.00 -7.61 -13.64
CA ARG A 117 7.08 -8.37 -14.31
C ARG A 117 6.94 -9.88 -13.99
N GLY A 118 7.02 -10.73 -15.02
CA GLY A 118 6.91 -12.19 -14.89
C GLY A 118 5.49 -12.73 -15.12
N VAL A 119 5.37 -14.06 -15.10
CA VAL A 119 4.09 -14.78 -15.13
C VAL A 119 3.70 -15.13 -13.68
N PRO A 120 2.45 -14.94 -13.25
CA PRO A 120 2.04 -15.29 -11.89
C PRO A 120 2.18 -16.80 -11.65
N ALA A 121 2.66 -17.22 -10.47
CA ALA A 121 2.75 -18.64 -10.08
C ALA A 121 1.41 -19.39 -10.21
N ILE A 122 0.29 -18.68 -10.05
CA ILE A 122 -1.06 -19.19 -10.24
C ILE A 122 -1.25 -19.83 -11.62
N PHE A 123 -0.60 -19.30 -12.66
CA PHE A 123 -0.67 -19.87 -14.00
C PHE A 123 -0.05 -21.28 -14.06
N GLY A 124 1.08 -21.51 -13.37
CA GLY A 124 1.68 -22.85 -13.31
C GLY A 124 0.76 -23.86 -12.63
N GLN A 125 0.14 -23.49 -11.52
CA GLN A 125 -0.85 -24.34 -10.82
C GLN A 125 -2.11 -24.56 -11.68
N PHE A 126 -2.52 -23.55 -12.45
CA PHE A 126 -3.64 -23.65 -13.37
C PHE A 126 -3.35 -24.66 -14.48
N LEU A 127 -2.13 -24.64 -15.04
CA LEU A 127 -1.68 -25.58 -16.07
C LEU A 127 -1.58 -27.02 -15.57
N THR A 128 -1.20 -27.25 -14.31
CA THR A 128 -1.18 -28.59 -13.72
C THR A 128 -2.56 -29.13 -13.39
N THR A 129 -3.50 -28.24 -13.04
CA THR A 129 -4.87 -28.62 -12.67
C THR A 129 -5.77 -28.80 -13.90
N LEU A 130 -5.54 -28.01 -14.96
CA LEU A 130 -6.34 -28.00 -16.18
C LEU A 130 -5.42 -28.14 -17.40
N PRO A 131 -5.37 -29.32 -18.05
CA PRO A 131 -4.55 -29.54 -19.24
C PRO A 131 -5.21 -28.97 -20.51
N ALA A 132 -5.84 -27.79 -20.41
CA ALA A 132 -6.45 -27.08 -21.52
C ALA A 132 -6.06 -25.60 -21.50
N ILE A 133 -5.43 -25.13 -22.58
CA ILE A 133 -4.95 -23.74 -22.72
C ILE A 133 -5.65 -23.09 -23.92
N HIS A 134 -6.03 -21.83 -23.80
CA HIS A 134 -6.56 -21.06 -24.92
C HIS A 134 -5.47 -20.73 -25.95
N SER A 135 -5.83 -20.70 -27.24
CA SER A 135 -4.93 -20.39 -28.34
C SER A 135 -4.21 -19.03 -28.19
N MET A 136 -4.90 -18.02 -27.64
CA MET A 136 -4.33 -16.71 -27.32
C MET A 136 -4.58 -16.39 -25.85
N ILE A 137 -3.52 -16.05 -25.10
CA ILE A 137 -3.65 -15.64 -23.70
C ILE A 137 -3.18 -14.19 -23.56
N ILE A 138 -4.01 -13.34 -22.97
CA ILE A 138 -3.69 -11.94 -22.69
C ILE A 138 -3.67 -11.74 -21.18
N PHE A 139 -2.50 -11.43 -20.65
CA PHE A 139 -2.35 -11.00 -19.26
C PHE A 139 -2.71 -9.52 -19.15
N VAL A 140 -3.77 -9.19 -18.43
CA VAL A 140 -4.22 -7.81 -18.20
C VAL A 140 -3.77 -7.36 -16.82
N CYS A 141 -2.98 -6.29 -16.78
CA CYS A 141 -2.43 -5.72 -15.56
C CYS A 141 -2.90 -4.29 -15.39
N ILE A 142 -3.73 -4.02 -14.39
CA ILE A 142 -4.22 -2.67 -14.10
C ILE A 142 -3.27 -2.01 -13.11
N LYS A 143 -2.70 -0.86 -13.47
CA LYS A 143 -1.79 -0.11 -12.59
C LYS A 143 -2.31 1.31 -12.38
N TYR A 144 -2.64 1.62 -11.13
CA TYR A 144 -3.01 2.97 -10.74
C TYR A 144 -1.77 3.88 -10.71
N VAL A 145 -1.82 4.97 -11.47
CA VAL A 145 -0.77 6.00 -11.56
C VAL A 145 -1.31 7.26 -10.86
N PRO A 146 -0.51 7.99 -10.06
CA PRO A 146 -0.97 9.19 -9.34
C PRO A 146 -1.08 10.42 -10.26
N VAL A 147 -1.77 10.27 -11.40
CA VAL A 147 -1.99 11.30 -12.40
C VAL A 147 -3.51 11.37 -12.67
N PRO A 148 -4.12 12.57 -12.70
CA PRO A 148 -5.57 12.72 -12.78
C PRO A 148 -6.19 12.19 -14.08
N VAL A 149 -5.47 12.25 -15.21
CA VAL A 149 -5.89 11.70 -16.50
C VAL A 149 -4.66 11.15 -17.23
N VAL A 150 -4.71 9.88 -17.62
CA VAL A 150 -3.67 9.25 -18.46
C VAL A 150 -4.05 9.44 -19.94
N PRO A 151 -3.15 9.91 -20.80
CA PRO A 151 -3.42 10.08 -22.23
C PRO A 151 -3.75 8.73 -22.90
N GLN A 152 -4.68 8.73 -23.86
CA GLN A 152 -5.18 7.50 -24.50
C GLN A 152 -4.09 6.62 -25.10
N ASN A 153 -3.00 7.24 -25.58
CA ASN A 153 -1.87 6.57 -26.22
C ASN A 153 -0.98 5.80 -25.22
N GLU A 154 -1.02 6.17 -23.94
CA GLU A 154 -0.24 5.54 -22.87
C GLU A 154 -1.12 4.65 -21.97
N ARG A 155 -2.44 4.67 -22.18
CA ARG A 155 -3.43 3.92 -21.40
C ARG A 155 -3.32 2.41 -21.61
N PHE A 156 -2.89 1.95 -22.78
CA PHE A 156 -2.77 0.52 -23.07
C PHE A 156 -1.39 0.19 -23.63
N LEU A 157 -0.53 -0.38 -22.80
CA LEU A 157 0.77 -0.86 -23.22
C LEU A 157 0.72 -2.35 -23.53
N PHE A 158 0.75 -2.70 -24.81
CA PHE A 158 0.84 -4.09 -25.24
C PHE A 158 2.31 -4.52 -25.37
N ARG A 159 2.71 -5.56 -24.63
CA ARG A 159 4.03 -6.17 -24.73
C ARG A 159 3.90 -7.67 -24.89
N ARG A 160 4.66 -8.25 -25.82
CA ARG A 160 4.77 -9.71 -25.93
C ARG A 160 5.66 -10.24 -24.81
N VAL A 161 5.20 -11.27 -24.11
CA VAL A 161 5.90 -11.84 -22.94
C VAL A 161 6.81 -12.98 -23.36
N CYS A 162 6.45 -13.78 -24.37
CA CYS A 162 7.13 -15.02 -24.75
C CYS A 162 7.67 -14.98 -26.21
N PRO A 163 8.61 -15.86 -26.64
CA PRO A 163 9.08 -15.95 -28.03
C PRO A 163 7.94 -16.22 -29.03
N LYS A 164 8.20 -16.02 -30.33
CA LYS A 164 7.20 -16.06 -31.42
C LYS A 164 6.32 -17.32 -31.48
N SER A 165 6.72 -18.42 -30.83
CA SER A 165 5.99 -19.69 -30.76
C SER A 165 4.76 -19.68 -29.84
N TYR A 166 4.66 -18.72 -28.92
CA TYR A 166 3.54 -18.60 -27.98
C TYR A 166 2.77 -17.30 -28.23
N HIS A 167 1.47 -17.40 -28.56
CA HIS A 167 0.56 -16.26 -28.70
C HIS A 167 0.14 -15.70 -27.33
N ILE A 168 1.14 -15.36 -26.51
CA ILE A 168 0.96 -14.80 -25.17
C ILE A 168 1.29 -13.31 -25.20
N PHE A 169 0.28 -12.50 -24.98
CA PHE A 169 0.37 -11.06 -24.96
C PHE A 169 0.14 -10.54 -23.54
N ARG A 170 0.65 -9.34 -23.26
CA ARG A 170 0.37 -8.64 -22.02
C ARG A 170 -0.11 -7.24 -22.35
N CYS A 171 -1.16 -6.82 -21.68
CA CYS A 171 -1.71 -5.48 -21.69
C CYS A 171 -1.52 -4.86 -20.30
N ILE A 172 -0.90 -3.70 -20.22
CA ILE A 172 -0.90 -2.87 -19.01
C ILE A 172 -1.90 -1.75 -19.23
N ALA A 173 -2.87 -1.62 -18.33
CA ALA A 173 -3.97 -0.68 -18.35
C ALA A 173 -3.97 0.25 -17.13
#